data_AF-A0A520EC49-F1
#
_entry.id   AF-A0A520EC49-F1
#
_cell.length_a   1.000
_cell.length_b   1.000
_cell.length_c   1.000
_cell.angle_alpha   90.00
_cell.angle_beta   90.00
_cell.angle_gamma   90.00
#
_symmetry.space_group_name_H-M   'P 1'
#
loop_
_entity.id
_entity.type
_entity.pdbx_description
1 polymer ?
#
loop_
_entity_poly.entity_id
_entity_poly.type
_entity_poly.pdbx_seq_one_letter_code
_entity_poly.pdbx_strand_id
1 'polypeptide(L)'
;MRSIVLILTTLGFVVGLLPMGAHLVELALAPDIASPEIYYGTYTPLSGVTMNSDYMNALDLSFEVRSRTWLWLWLAPFAGSAIGAVLAVVLYCNG
;
A
#
# COMPACT_ATOMS: atom_id res chain seq x y z
N MET A 1 -20.88 -21.44 -13.44
CA MET A 1 -19.61 -22.05 -13.01
C MET A 1 -18.43 -21.10 -13.23
N ARG A 2 -18.11 -20.75 -14.48
CA ARG A 2 -17.14 -19.67 -14.79
C ARG A 2 -17.48 -18.34 -14.11
N SER A 3 -18.77 -18.04 -13.97
CA SER A 3 -19.28 -16.83 -13.31
C SER A 3 -18.94 -16.75 -11.82
N ILE A 4 -19.00 -17.87 -11.08
CA ILE A 4 -18.70 -17.88 -9.63
C ILE A 4 -17.20 -17.63 -9.41
N VAL A 5 -16.35 -18.31 -10.19
CA VAL A 5 -14.89 -18.08 -10.16
C VAL A 5 -14.57 -16.63 -10.52
N LEU A 6 -15.20 -16.08 -11.56
CA LEU A 6 -15.04 -14.67 -11.94
C LEU A 6 -15.50 -13.70 -10.83
N ILE A 7 -16.59 -13.99 -10.15
CA ILE A 7 -17.10 -13.14 -9.06
C ILE A 7 -16.14 -13.17 -7.87
N LEU A 8 -15.70 -14.35 -7.43
CA LEU A 8 -14.81 -14.48 -6.28
C LEU A 8 -13.39 -13.94 -6.55
N THR A 9 -12.87 -14.12 -7.76
CA THR A 9 -11.57 -13.56 -8.17
C THR A 9 -11.59 -12.05 -8.27
N THR A 10 -12.64 -11.47 -8.83
CA THR A 10 -12.80 -10.01 -8.90
C THR A 10 -13.05 -9.41 -7.53
N LEU A 11 -13.86 -10.05 -6.69
CA LEU A 11 -14.09 -9.62 -5.30
C LEU A 11 -12.79 -9.68 -4.49
N GLY A 12 -12.02 -10.77 -4.59
CA GLY A 12 -10.72 -10.89 -3.95
C GLY A 12 -9.72 -9.82 -4.41
N PHE A 13 -9.72 -9.49 -5.70
CA PHE A 13 -8.92 -8.38 -6.24
C PHE A 13 -9.34 -7.02 -5.68
N VAL A 14 -10.65 -6.73 -5.64
CA VAL A 14 -11.19 -5.47 -5.11
C VAL A 14 -10.88 -5.32 -3.62
N VAL A 15 -11.03 -6.39 -2.82
CA VAL A 15 -10.67 -6.37 -1.40
C VAL A 15 -9.16 -6.18 -1.22
N GLY A 16 -8.35 -6.83 -2.05
CA GLY A 16 -6.89 -6.65 -2.04
C GLY A 16 -6.42 -5.27 -2.49
N LEU A 17 -7.25 -4.48 -3.18
CA LEU A 17 -6.98 -3.08 -3.50
C LEU A 17 -7.23 -2.12 -2.32
N LEU A 18 -8.04 -2.51 -1.32
CA LEU A 18 -8.39 -1.63 -0.20
C LEU A 18 -7.18 -1.07 0.56
N PRO A 19 -6.15 -1.86 0.93
CA PRO A 19 -4.97 -1.35 1.60
C PRO A 19 -4.23 -0.30 0.76
N MET A 20 -4.17 -0.52 -0.56
CA MET A 20 -3.53 0.42 -1.49
C MET A 20 -4.34 1.72 -1.58
N GLY A 21 -5.66 1.63 -1.68
CA GLY A 21 -6.55 2.79 -1.70
C GLY A 21 -6.47 3.61 -0.41
N ALA A 22 -6.47 2.96 0.75
CA ALA A 22 -6.31 3.63 2.04
C ALA A 22 -4.98 4.39 2.13
N HIS A 23 -3.89 3.76 1.70
CA HIS A 23 -2.57 4.39 1.73
C HIS A 23 -2.45 5.60 0.78
N LEU A 24 -3.08 5.53 -0.40
CA LEU A 24 -3.12 6.67 -1.32
C LEU A 24 -3.94 7.84 -0.75
N VAL A 25 -5.02 7.54 -0.02
CA VAL A 25 -5.84 8.54 0.68
C VAL A 25 -5.05 9.18 1.82
N GLU A 26 -4.33 8.40 2.63
CA GLU A 26 -3.44 8.93 3.67
C GLU A 26 -2.37 9.86 3.09
N LEU A 27 -1.76 9.50 1.96
CA LEU A 27 -0.77 10.35 1.29
C LEU A 27 -1.38 11.64 0.73
N ALA A 28 -2.61 11.57 0.21
CA ALA A 28 -3.31 12.74 -0.34
C ALA A 28 -3.84 13.69 0.75
N LEU A 29 -4.14 13.17 1.95
CA LEU A 29 -4.60 13.94 3.11
C LEU A 29 -3.48 14.26 4.10
N ALA A 30 -2.24 13.84 3.84
CA ALA A 30 -1.11 14.18 4.67
C ALA A 30 -1.02 15.71 4.81
N PRO A 31 -1.11 16.24 6.04
CA PRO A 31 -1.12 17.69 6.23
C PRO A 31 0.19 18.28 5.72
N ASP A 32 0.07 19.34 4.93
CA ASP A 32 1.17 20.18 4.48
C ASP A 32 1.66 21.02 5.68
N ILE A 33 2.33 20.36 6.63
CA ILE A 33 2.79 21.02 7.85
C ILE A 33 4.04 21.81 7.46
N ALA A 34 3.90 23.02 6.93
CA ALA A 34 5.01 23.94 6.63
C ALA A 34 5.71 24.48 7.90
N SER A 35 5.97 23.61 8.87
CA SER A 35 6.73 23.89 10.07
C SER A 35 8.11 23.26 9.92
N PRO A 36 9.19 23.99 10.27
CA PRO A 36 10.53 23.43 10.27
C PRO A 36 10.60 22.29 11.29
N GLU A 37 10.67 21.06 10.82
CA GLU A 37 10.77 19.85 11.65
C GLU A 37 12.21 19.30 11.62
N ILE A 38 12.59 18.64 12.70
CA ILE A 38 13.89 17.99 12.81
C ILE A 38 13.79 16.62 12.15
N TYR A 39 14.62 16.37 11.14
CA TYR A 39 14.62 15.11 10.41
C TYR A 39 15.12 13.96 11.28
N TYR A 40 14.26 12.98 11.53
CA TYR A 40 14.59 11.72 12.22
C TYR A 40 14.35 10.48 11.35
N GLY A 41 14.31 10.66 10.03
CA GLY A 41 14.07 9.58 9.07
C GLY A 41 15.26 8.64 8.88
N THR A 42 15.11 7.71 7.94
CA THR A 42 16.07 6.62 7.67
C THR A 42 17.39 7.09 7.04
N TYR A 43 17.45 8.29 6.47
CA TYR A 43 18.66 8.84 5.86
C TYR A 43 19.60 9.45 6.92
N THR A 44 20.50 8.63 7.46
CA THR A 44 21.43 9.00 8.53
C THR A 44 22.24 10.28 8.33
N PRO A 45 22.67 10.69 7.11
CA PRO A 45 23.46 11.91 6.93
C PRO A 45 22.72 13.21 7.25
N LEU A 46 21.39 13.23 7.20
CA LEU A 46 20.57 14.41 7.46
C LEU A 46 19.83 14.32 8.81
N SER A 47 20.11 13.29 9.61
CA SER A 47 19.48 13.12 10.93
C SER A 47 19.84 14.26 11.88
N GLY A 48 18.84 14.85 12.52
CA GLY A 48 18.99 16.00 13.42
C GLY A 48 19.01 17.36 12.72
N VAL A 49 18.91 17.41 11.38
CA VAL A 49 18.84 18.67 10.63
C VAL A 49 17.42 19.19 10.63
N THR A 50 17.26 20.47 10.97
CA THR A 50 15.98 21.17 10.80
C THR A 50 15.76 21.46 9.32
N MET A 51 14.68 20.95 8.75
CA MET A 51 14.35 21.14 7.34
C MET A 51 12.87 21.44 7.16
N ASN A 52 12.53 22.05 6.02
CA ASN A 52 11.14 22.23 5.65
C ASN A 52 10.47 20.86 5.46
N SER A 53 9.21 20.74 5.86
CA SER A 53 8.47 19.47 5.78
C SER A 53 8.33 18.96 4.35
N ASP A 54 8.22 19.84 3.35
CA ASP A 54 8.23 19.44 1.93
C ASP A 54 9.52 18.69 1.56
N TYR A 55 10.64 19.14 2.11
CA TYR A 55 11.95 18.55 1.86
C TYR A 55 12.09 17.22 2.59
N MET A 56 11.60 17.14 3.84
CA MET A 56 11.52 15.90 4.60
C MET A 56 10.63 14.86 3.92
N ASN A 57 9.46 15.26 3.44
CA ASN A 57 8.53 14.38 2.72
C ASN A 57 9.16 13.91 1.40
N ALA A 58 9.88 14.77 0.67
CA ALA A 58 10.62 14.35 -0.52
C ALA A 58 11.73 13.32 -0.20
N LEU A 59 12.41 13.47 0.95
CA LEU A 59 13.39 12.49 1.45
C LEU A 59 12.73 11.17 1.83
N ASP A 60 11.62 11.19 2.56
CA ASP A 60 10.89 9.98 2.91
C ASP A 60 10.29 9.30 1.66
N LEU A 61 9.79 10.07 0.69
CA LEU A 61 9.31 9.53 -0.58
C LEU A 61 10.44 8.90 -1.42
N SER A 62 11.67 9.39 -1.30
CA SER A 62 12.81 8.87 -2.07
C SER A 62 13.50 7.68 -1.40
N PHE A 63 13.53 7.64 -0.06
CA PHE A 63 14.26 6.63 0.72
C PHE A 63 13.36 5.67 1.50
N GLU A 64 12.31 6.17 2.16
CA GLU A 64 11.37 5.37 2.97
C GLU A 64 10.37 4.61 2.08
N VAL A 65 9.81 5.26 1.04
CA VAL A 65 8.83 4.65 0.11
C VAL A 65 9.47 3.61 -0.81
N ARG A 66 10.80 3.67 -1.01
CA ARG A 66 11.55 2.61 -1.72
C ARG A 66 11.81 1.38 -0.84
N SER A 67 11.42 1.42 0.44
CA SER A 67 11.53 0.27 1.33
C SER A 67 10.47 -0.80 1.03
N ARG A 68 10.73 -2.00 1.56
CA ARG A 68 10.01 -3.27 1.36
C ARG A 68 8.49 -3.19 1.59
N THR A 69 8.03 -2.18 2.32
CA THR A 69 6.64 -1.93 2.72
C THR A 69 5.75 -1.56 1.53
N TRP A 70 6.27 -0.82 0.54
CA TRP A 70 5.51 -0.41 -0.65
C TRP A 70 5.23 -1.57 -1.60
N LEU A 71 6.17 -2.49 -1.79
CA LEU A 71 6.02 -3.61 -2.72
C LEU A 71 4.85 -4.54 -2.36
N TRP A 72 4.55 -4.71 -1.07
CA TRP A 72 3.41 -5.51 -0.64
C TRP A 72 2.09 -4.86 -1.07
N LEU A 73 1.93 -3.55 -0.95
CA LEU A 73 0.70 -2.85 -1.35
C LEU A 73 0.34 -3.11 -2.83
N TRP A 74 1.35 -3.22 -3.70
CA TRP A 74 1.16 -3.59 -5.11
C TRP A 74 0.83 -5.07 -5.33
N LEU A 75 1.29 -5.96 -4.45
CA LEU A 75 1.05 -7.41 -4.53
C LEU A 75 -0.26 -7.83 -3.85
N ALA A 76 -0.78 -7.03 -2.91
CA ALA A 76 -2.02 -7.26 -2.19
C ALA A 76 -3.24 -7.56 -3.11
N PRO A 77 -3.50 -6.83 -4.21
CA PRO A 77 -4.62 -7.15 -5.10
C PRO A 77 -4.45 -8.48 -5.83
N PHE A 78 -3.22 -8.85 -6.21
CA PHE A 78 -2.93 -10.14 -6.83
C PHE A 78 -3.08 -11.29 -5.82
N ALA A 79 -2.60 -11.11 -4.60
CA ALA A 79 -2.76 -12.08 -3.52
C ALA A 79 -4.24 -12.27 -3.18
N GLY A 80 -5.01 -11.19 -3.06
CA GLY A 80 -6.46 -11.24 -2.85
C GLY A 80 -7.19 -11.96 -3.99
N SER A 81 -6.82 -11.70 -5.24
CA SER A 81 -7.38 -12.41 -6.40
C SER A 81 -7.07 -13.91 -6.38
N ALA A 82 -5.83 -14.30 -6.06
CA ALA A 82 -5.43 -15.70 -5.94
C ALA A 82 -6.21 -16.41 -4.84
N ILE A 83 -6.38 -15.78 -3.67
CA ILE A 83 -7.20 -16.32 -2.58
C ILE A 83 -8.65 -16.49 -3.03
N GLY A 84 -9.23 -15.49 -3.68
CA GLY A 84 -10.59 -15.57 -4.25
C GLY A 84 -10.74 -16.71 -5.26
N ALA A 85 -9.74 -16.91 -6.12
CA ALA A 85 -9.71 -18.03 -7.07
C ALA A 85 -9.73 -19.39 -6.36
N VAL A 86 -8.84 -19.57 -5.38
CA VAL A 86 -8.72 -20.82 -4.62
C VAL A 86 -10.02 -21.11 -3.87
N LEU A 87 -10.60 -20.10 -3.23
CA LEU A 87 -11.84 -20.24 -2.48
C LEU A 87 -13.01 -20.65 -3.38
N ALA A 88 -13.06 -20.12 -4.61
CA ALA A 88 -14.04 -20.55 -5.62
C ALA A 88 -13.86 -22.01 -6.04
N VAL A 89 -12.61 -22.48 -6.20
CA VAL A 89 -12.30 -23.88 -6.53
C VAL A 89 -12.66 -24.81 -5.37
N VAL A 90 -12.36 -24.44 -4.13
CA VAL A 90 -12.71 -25.23 -2.94
C VAL A 90 -14.22 -25.37 -2.79
N LEU A 91 -14.97 -24.27 -2.95
CA LEU A 91 -16.44 -24.30 -2.92
C LEU A 91 -17.02 -25.15 -4.06
N TYR A 92 -16.35 -25.17 -5.21
CA TYR A 92 -16.75 -26.03 -6.33
C TYR A 92 -16.51 -27.52 -6.04
N CYS A 93 -15.41 -27.88 -5.39
CA CYS A 93 -15.11 -29.28 -5.07
C CYS A 93 -15.94 -29.84 -3.91
N ASN A 94 -16.46 -28.98 -3.03
CA ASN A 94 -17.20 -29.36 -1.83
C ASN A 94 -18.73 -29.21 -1.95
N GLY A 95 -19.25 -28.75 -3.09
CA GLY A 95 -20.68 -28.58 -3.36
C GLY A 95 -21.17 -29.50 -4.46
#